data_AF-A0A4Q2LJV1-F1
#
_entry.id   AF-A0A4Q2LJV1-F1
#
_cell.length_a   1.000
_cell.length_b   1.000
_cell.length_c   1.000
_cell.angle_alpha   90.00
_cell.angle_beta   90.00
_cell.angle_gamma   90.00
#
_symmetry.space_group_name_H-M   'P 1'
#
loop_
_entity.id
_entity.type
_entity.pdbx_description
1 polymer ?
#
loop_
_entity_poly.entity_id
_entity_poly.type
_entity_poly.pdbx_seq_one_letter_code
_entity_poly.pdbx_strand_id
1 'polypeptide(L)'
;MGWIARKLNSVLRWPEAVFRYWRLKRAGHAHSRKQLRSAKQLEFHHGAVRELADAWERKLHPPNLDAKGSPVAAFHLEAAAPLGDVQVAGTSRKAALSAQEQEWLAEIRAETQRCNRTNVTRTAAYLACYRRHPELHWALLAHMVSRNGGWNMTDLRGELLPRLLKTSQCESIFYMLERANALIFGDAYPQLLLYEQGKRLGKNLTHLLPELGVSRFMEPVWHDFWERQDAVLLSVSLIVNEQHYIEKRVVRHPFYQQQVLGTMLPAIQGLLQLNQVMFPYADQDGRRRLSGIILEHFDDLHERIAFGKQLYMMLFAIPEIKDGVYKFACSTSHTGSRADYADDIFTAVRTERQQERYDRRLRHGQLRTGAPPLYSPPLAAAWPEQRVLPAEPGDWYGSSTDVMSYFQQLTLPASFDLTHAFRFGLNKLETAVWAEQELGLGE
;
A
#
# COMPACT_ATOMS: atom_id res chain seq x y z
N MET A 1 -37.74 1.57 -40.85
CA MET A 1 -36.37 1.25 -41.31
C MET A 1 -35.24 1.82 -40.42
N GLY A 2 -35.34 3.05 -39.88
CA GLY A 2 -34.23 3.68 -39.13
C GLY A 2 -33.98 3.24 -37.67
N TRP A 3 -34.88 2.46 -37.05
CA TRP A 3 -34.72 1.94 -35.68
C TRP A 3 -33.97 0.60 -35.65
N ILE A 4 -34.27 -0.28 -36.61
CA ILE A 4 -33.61 -1.58 -36.79
C ILE A 4 -32.15 -1.40 -37.24
N ALA A 5 -31.87 -0.44 -38.13
CA ALA A 5 -30.50 -0.11 -38.55
C ALA A 5 -29.61 0.43 -37.40
N ARG A 6 -30.20 1.13 -36.42
CA ARG A 6 -29.49 1.61 -35.21
C ARG A 6 -29.18 0.46 -34.24
N LYS A 7 -30.09 -0.51 -34.08
CA LYS A 7 -29.85 -1.72 -33.29
C LYS A 7 -28.80 -2.64 -33.95
N LEU A 8 -28.87 -2.87 -35.27
CA LEU A 8 -27.87 -3.66 -36.00
C LEU A 8 -26.46 -3.04 -35.95
N ASN A 9 -26.34 -1.71 -36.04
CA ASN A 9 -25.05 -1.02 -35.85
C ASN A 9 -24.52 -1.10 -34.40
N SER A 10 -25.37 -1.24 -33.38
CA SER A 10 -24.92 -1.45 -32.01
C SER A 10 -24.40 -2.88 -31.77
N VAL A 11 -24.96 -3.88 -32.46
CA VAL A 11 -24.55 -5.30 -32.37
C VAL A 11 -23.26 -5.57 -33.18
N LEU A 12 -23.07 -4.89 -34.32
CA LEU A 12 -21.83 -4.96 -35.13
C LEU A 12 -20.62 -4.22 -34.53
N ARG A 13 -20.83 -3.32 -33.55
CA ARG A 13 -19.75 -2.59 -32.85
C ARG A 13 -19.17 -3.31 -31.65
N TRP A 14 -19.89 -4.29 -31.10
CA TRP A 14 -19.39 -5.16 -30.02
C TRP A 14 -18.17 -5.99 -30.44
N PRO A 15 -18.13 -6.62 -31.62
CA PRO A 15 -16.93 -7.30 -32.12
C PRO A 15 -15.70 -6.39 -32.16
N GLU A 16 -15.83 -5.14 -32.64
CA GLU A 16 -14.70 -4.23 -32.80
C GLU A 16 -14.14 -3.74 -31.46
N ALA A 17 -14.99 -3.34 -30.52
CA ALA A 17 -14.56 -2.87 -29.20
C ALA A 17 -13.91 -4.00 -28.39
N VAL A 18 -14.48 -5.21 -28.44
CA VAL A 18 -13.94 -6.40 -27.80
C VAL A 18 -12.62 -6.80 -28.46
N PHE A 19 -12.56 -6.86 -29.79
CA PHE A 19 -11.33 -7.18 -30.53
C PHE A 19 -10.21 -6.18 -30.24
N ARG A 20 -10.52 -4.88 -30.18
CA ARG A 20 -9.54 -3.86 -29.83
C ARG A 20 -9.05 -4.03 -28.40
N TYR A 21 -9.94 -4.28 -27.43
CA TYR A 21 -9.54 -4.57 -26.05
C TYR A 21 -8.58 -5.77 -25.99
N TRP A 22 -8.91 -6.88 -26.66
CA TRP A 22 -8.06 -8.07 -26.74
C TRP A 22 -6.70 -7.77 -27.38
N ARG A 23 -6.67 -7.02 -28.49
CA ARG A 23 -5.43 -6.60 -29.16
C ARG A 23 -4.55 -5.76 -28.23
N LEU A 24 -5.13 -4.78 -27.55
CA LEU A 24 -4.40 -3.91 -26.62
C LEU A 24 -3.90 -4.66 -25.38
N LYS A 25 -4.71 -5.60 -24.85
CA LYS A 25 -4.30 -6.50 -23.77
C LYS A 25 -3.11 -7.35 -24.20
N ARG A 26 -3.16 -7.98 -25.38
CA ARG A 26 -2.03 -8.75 -25.93
C ARG A 26 -0.77 -7.90 -26.13
N ALA A 27 -0.92 -6.63 -26.55
CA ALA A 27 0.20 -5.70 -26.66
C ALA A 27 0.83 -5.40 -25.29
N GLY A 28 0.02 -5.15 -24.24
CA GLY A 28 0.51 -4.98 -22.87
C GLY A 28 1.24 -6.22 -22.33
N HIS A 29 0.72 -7.42 -22.59
CA HIS A 29 1.42 -8.68 -22.26
C HIS A 29 2.75 -8.83 -23.03
N ALA A 30 2.80 -8.45 -24.30
CA ALA A 30 4.03 -8.48 -25.08
C ALA A 30 5.06 -7.48 -24.54
N HIS A 31 4.62 -6.28 -24.14
CA HIS A 31 5.47 -5.28 -23.51
C HIS A 31 6.04 -5.76 -22.18
N SER A 32 5.18 -6.28 -21.30
CA SER A 32 5.60 -6.84 -20.00
C SER A 32 6.67 -7.94 -20.21
N ARG A 33 6.45 -8.85 -21.18
CA ARG A 33 7.42 -9.90 -21.54
C ARG A 33 8.74 -9.35 -22.08
N LYS A 34 8.73 -8.24 -22.82
CA LYS A 34 9.97 -7.58 -23.27
C LYS A 34 10.78 -7.10 -22.07
N GLN A 35 10.14 -6.43 -21.11
CA GLN A 35 10.79 -5.89 -19.93
C GLN A 35 11.29 -6.97 -18.97
N LEU A 36 10.55 -8.08 -18.83
CA LEU A 36 10.96 -9.23 -18.03
C LEU A 36 12.29 -9.85 -18.48
N ARG A 37 12.69 -9.71 -19.75
CA ARG A 37 14.01 -10.18 -20.23
C ARG A 37 15.19 -9.45 -19.58
N SER A 38 14.95 -8.25 -19.06
CA SER A 38 15.95 -7.43 -18.36
C SER A 38 15.82 -7.50 -16.83
N ALA A 39 14.89 -8.32 -16.32
CA ALA A 39 14.65 -8.42 -14.90
C ALA A 39 15.86 -9.05 -14.20
N LYS A 40 16.31 -8.40 -13.12
CA LYS A 40 17.31 -8.91 -12.20
C LYS A 40 16.68 -9.99 -11.32
N GLN A 41 17.48 -10.99 -10.99
CA GLN A 41 17.10 -12.00 -10.00
C GLN A 41 17.23 -11.39 -8.61
N LEU A 42 16.10 -11.14 -7.96
CA LEU A 42 16.04 -10.77 -6.54
C LEU A 42 15.53 -11.98 -5.76
N GLU A 43 16.32 -12.42 -4.80
CA GLU A 43 16.06 -13.64 -4.04
C GLU A 43 16.42 -13.41 -2.58
N PHE A 44 15.87 -14.24 -1.71
CA PHE A 44 16.28 -14.26 -0.33
C PHE A 44 17.57 -15.05 -0.18
N HIS A 45 18.51 -14.52 0.59
CA HIS A 45 19.66 -15.31 1.00
C HIS A 45 19.21 -16.35 2.05
N HIS A 46 19.16 -17.63 1.67
CA HIS A 46 18.61 -18.69 2.53
C HIS A 46 19.26 -18.78 3.93
N GLY A 47 20.56 -18.48 4.03
CA GLY A 47 21.25 -18.39 5.33
C GLY A 47 20.70 -17.27 6.21
N ALA A 48 20.45 -16.09 5.64
CA ALA A 48 19.93 -14.94 6.38
C ALA A 48 18.49 -15.18 6.85
N VAL A 49 17.65 -15.81 6.00
CA VAL A 49 16.28 -16.19 6.38
C VAL A 49 16.26 -17.17 7.55
N ARG A 50 17.19 -18.14 7.57
CA ARG A 50 17.30 -19.10 8.69
C ARG A 50 17.75 -18.42 9.98
N GLU A 51 18.76 -17.56 9.90
CA GLU A 51 19.24 -16.80 11.07
C GLU A 51 18.16 -15.88 11.63
N LEU A 52 17.34 -15.26 10.77
CA LEU A 52 16.17 -14.49 11.19
C LEU A 52 15.11 -15.36 11.85
N ALA A 53 14.86 -16.57 11.34
CA ALA A 53 13.94 -17.53 11.97
C ALA A 53 14.33 -17.81 13.42
N ASP A 54 15.62 -18.08 13.66
CA ASP A 54 16.16 -18.33 14.99
C ASP A 54 16.10 -17.08 15.88
N ALA A 55 16.33 -15.89 15.31
CA ALA A 55 16.23 -14.62 16.03
C ALA A 55 14.78 -14.30 16.42
N TRP A 56 13.82 -14.58 15.54
CA TRP A 56 12.39 -14.44 15.77
C TRP A 56 11.88 -15.38 16.84
N GLU A 57 12.33 -16.64 16.85
CA GLU A 57 12.00 -17.59 17.92
C GLU A 57 12.50 -17.11 19.28
N ARG A 58 13.74 -16.63 19.35
CA ARG A 58 14.29 -16.03 20.59
C ARG A 58 13.51 -14.82 21.10
N LYS A 59 12.80 -14.09 20.22
CA LYS A 59 11.93 -12.97 20.62
C LYS A 59 10.58 -13.42 21.17
N LEU A 60 10.11 -14.62 20.80
CA LEU A 60 8.91 -15.23 21.37
C LEU A 60 9.22 -15.95 22.69
N HIS A 61 10.35 -16.66 22.72
CA HIS A 61 10.83 -17.43 23.85
C HIS A 61 12.21 -16.92 24.29
N PRO A 62 12.27 -15.77 24.98
CA PRO A 62 13.54 -15.28 25.50
C PRO A 62 14.13 -16.34 26.45
N PRO A 63 15.41 -16.70 26.30
CA PRO A 63 16.03 -17.69 27.16
C PRO A 63 15.92 -17.24 28.61
N ASN A 64 15.57 -18.19 29.51
CA ASN A 64 15.54 -17.94 30.94
C ASN A 64 17.00 -17.80 31.41
N LEU A 65 17.49 -16.58 31.52
CA LEU A 65 18.85 -16.27 31.93
C LEU A 65 18.86 -15.65 33.33
N ASP A 66 19.78 -16.08 34.17
CA ASP A 66 19.99 -15.45 35.48
C ASP A 66 20.61 -14.06 35.34
N ALA A 67 20.79 -13.35 36.46
CA ALA A 67 21.40 -12.03 36.51
C ALA A 67 22.85 -11.97 35.99
N LYS A 68 23.47 -13.12 35.66
CA LYS A 68 24.82 -13.25 35.10
C LYS A 68 24.82 -13.79 33.66
N GLY A 69 23.65 -13.94 33.02
CA GLY A 69 23.54 -14.43 31.65
C GLY A 69 23.69 -15.94 31.50
N SER A 70 23.57 -16.72 32.58
CA SER A 70 23.63 -18.19 32.56
C SER A 70 22.23 -18.78 32.42
N PRO A 71 22.04 -19.91 31.69
CA PRO A 71 20.75 -20.57 31.58
C PRO A 71 20.22 -20.99 32.96
N VAL A 72 19.03 -20.54 33.32
CA VAL A 72 18.32 -21.00 34.52
C VAL A 72 17.62 -22.31 34.16
N ALA A 73 17.99 -23.40 34.83
CA ALA A 73 17.33 -24.68 34.67
C ALA A 73 15.82 -24.52 34.98
N ALA A 74 14.98 -24.96 34.04
CA ALA A 74 13.54 -25.03 34.25
C ALA A 74 13.25 -26.07 35.34
N PHE A 75 12.89 -25.63 36.53
CA PHE A 75 12.40 -26.54 37.56
C PHE A 75 11.06 -27.13 37.10
N HIS A 76 11.05 -28.44 36.85
CA HIS A 76 9.83 -29.21 36.74
C HIS A 76 9.12 -29.21 38.09
N LEU A 77 8.00 -28.50 38.18
CA LEU A 77 7.07 -28.59 39.32
C LEU A 77 6.20 -29.84 39.13
N GLU A 78 6.53 -30.91 39.83
CA GLU A 78 5.58 -31.97 40.17
C GLU A 78 4.52 -31.42 41.13
N ALA A 79 3.27 -31.76 40.86
CA ALA A 79 2.10 -31.28 41.55
C ALA A 79 2.02 -31.78 43.00
N ALA A 80 1.92 -30.87 43.98
CA ALA A 80 1.15 -31.08 45.21
C ALA A 80 0.91 -29.78 45.99
N ALA A 81 -0.37 -29.56 46.31
CA ALA A 81 -0.97 -28.71 47.36
C ALA A 81 -1.10 -27.18 47.15
N PRO A 82 -2.28 -26.59 47.50
CA PRO A 82 -2.59 -25.18 47.28
C PRO A 82 -2.17 -24.33 48.48
N LEU A 83 -1.67 -23.10 48.26
CA LEU A 83 -1.81 -21.91 49.11
C LEU A 83 -0.90 -20.78 48.62
N GLY A 84 -1.47 -19.58 48.49
CA GLY A 84 -0.74 -18.31 48.55
C GLY A 84 -0.43 -17.67 47.20
N ASP A 85 -0.92 -16.45 47.01
CA ASP A 85 -0.58 -15.55 45.90
C ASP A 85 0.95 -15.36 45.80
N VAL A 86 1.60 -16.10 44.90
CA VAL A 86 2.97 -15.83 44.50
C VAL A 86 2.93 -14.84 43.33
N GLN A 87 3.20 -13.58 43.64
CA GLN A 87 3.57 -12.59 42.63
C GLN A 87 4.84 -13.08 41.91
N VAL A 88 4.68 -13.62 40.70
CA VAL A 88 5.81 -13.91 39.81
C VAL A 88 6.31 -12.58 39.25
N ALA A 89 7.21 -11.93 40.00
CA ALA A 89 7.96 -10.78 39.55
C ALA A 89 9.01 -11.21 38.52
N GLY A 90 8.57 -11.41 37.26
CA GLY A 90 9.45 -11.56 36.11
C GLY A 90 10.15 -10.24 35.79
N THR A 91 11.26 -9.97 36.48
CA THR A 91 12.10 -8.79 36.28
C THR A 91 13.03 -8.97 35.08
N SER A 92 12.49 -8.83 33.86
CA SER A 92 13.33 -8.42 32.73
C SER A 92 13.63 -6.92 32.90
N ARG A 93 14.82 -6.58 33.41
CA ARG A 93 15.27 -5.18 33.49
C ARG A 93 15.37 -4.63 32.07
N LYS A 94 14.39 -3.82 31.65
CA LYS A 94 14.62 -2.81 30.60
C LYS A 94 15.79 -1.95 31.07
N ALA A 95 16.90 -1.96 30.34
CA ALA A 95 17.97 -1.00 30.58
C ALA A 95 17.36 0.41 30.49
N ALA A 96 17.66 1.27 31.47
CA ALA A 96 17.13 2.62 31.48
C ALA A 96 17.66 3.37 30.24
N LEU A 97 16.75 3.96 29.46
CA LEU A 97 17.10 4.78 28.30
C LEU A 97 17.95 5.97 28.77
N SER A 98 19.04 6.24 28.06
CA SER A 98 19.83 7.45 28.25
C SER A 98 19.01 8.69 27.87
N ALA A 99 19.38 9.85 28.43
CA ALA A 99 18.73 11.13 28.09
C ALA A 99 18.77 11.41 26.58
N GLN A 100 19.86 11.03 25.93
CA GLN A 100 20.03 11.21 24.49
C GLN A 100 19.08 10.32 23.67
N GLU A 101 18.87 9.07 24.08
CA GLU A 101 17.91 8.17 23.41
C GLU A 101 16.47 8.66 23.59
N GLN A 102 16.15 9.22 24.76
CA GLN A 102 14.84 9.83 25.01
C GLN A 102 14.60 11.04 24.09
N GLU A 103 15.62 11.88 23.89
CA GLU A 103 15.57 13.01 22.95
C GLU A 103 15.35 12.54 21.51
N TRP A 104 16.13 11.57 21.01
CA TRP A 104 15.94 11.03 19.66
C TRP A 104 14.54 10.42 19.47
N LEU A 105 14.05 9.68 20.46
CA LEU A 105 12.68 9.13 20.42
C LEU A 105 11.62 10.23 20.39
N ALA A 106 11.82 11.33 21.11
CA ALA A 106 10.90 12.47 21.09
C ALA A 106 10.90 13.16 19.71
N GLU A 107 12.08 13.38 19.12
CA GLU A 107 12.22 13.95 17.78
C GLU A 107 11.57 13.07 16.70
N ILE A 108 11.83 11.77 16.74
CA ILE A 108 11.26 10.79 15.79
C ILE A 108 9.73 10.79 15.88
N ARG A 109 9.17 10.82 17.11
CA ARG A 109 7.71 10.87 17.31
C ARG A 109 7.12 12.19 16.80
N ALA A 110 7.77 13.31 17.09
CA ALA A 110 7.31 14.63 16.63
C ALA A 110 7.32 14.73 15.10
N GLU A 111 8.40 14.28 14.45
CA GLU A 111 8.52 14.26 12.99
C GLU A 111 7.52 13.29 12.34
N THR A 112 7.30 12.13 12.96
CA THR A 112 6.29 11.16 12.51
C THR A 112 4.89 11.78 12.58
N GLN A 113 4.52 12.42 13.69
CA GLN A 113 3.23 13.11 13.82
C GLN A 113 3.08 14.23 12.80
N ARG A 114 4.13 15.04 12.59
CA ARG A 114 4.14 16.12 11.60
C ARG A 114 3.89 15.62 10.19
N CYS A 115 4.48 14.49 9.81
CA CYS A 115 4.32 13.91 8.48
C CYS A 115 3.05 13.06 8.33
N ASN A 116 2.48 12.53 9.42
CA ASN A 116 1.28 11.69 9.42
C ASN A 116 -0.05 12.48 9.35
N ARG A 117 -0.02 13.75 8.97
CA ARG A 117 -1.20 14.62 8.93
C ARG A 117 -2.20 14.27 7.83
N THR A 118 -1.69 14.00 6.63
CA THR A 118 -2.52 13.68 5.45
C THR A 118 -1.81 12.65 4.57
N ASN A 119 -2.54 12.03 3.65
CA ASN A 119 -1.92 11.14 2.66
C ASN A 119 -0.80 11.87 1.89
N VAL A 120 -1.02 13.13 1.49
CA VAL A 120 -0.03 13.94 0.76
C VAL A 120 1.28 14.09 1.54
N THR A 121 1.21 14.46 2.83
CA THR A 121 2.42 14.65 3.66
C THR A 121 3.15 13.33 3.93
N ARG A 122 2.41 12.24 4.17
CA ARG A 122 2.97 10.89 4.33
C ARG A 122 3.72 10.44 3.08
N THR A 123 3.05 10.54 1.94
CA THR A 123 3.61 10.15 0.64
C THR A 123 4.88 10.94 0.32
N ALA A 124 4.90 12.25 0.60
CA ALA A 124 6.08 13.08 0.39
C ALA A 124 7.25 12.67 1.31
N ALA A 125 6.96 12.34 2.58
CA ALA A 125 7.97 11.91 3.55
C ALA A 125 8.68 10.61 3.13
N TYR A 126 7.95 9.65 2.57
CA TYR A 126 8.55 8.43 2.01
C TYR A 126 9.53 8.71 0.87
N LEU A 127 9.17 9.58 -0.08
CA LEU A 127 10.08 9.95 -1.17
C LEU A 127 11.31 10.69 -0.64
N ALA A 128 11.13 11.60 0.32
CA ALA A 128 12.23 12.33 0.95
C ALA A 128 13.18 11.39 1.72
N CYS A 129 12.64 10.34 2.35
CA CYS A 129 13.44 9.28 2.97
C CYS A 129 14.26 8.50 1.92
N TYR A 130 13.60 7.99 0.88
CA TYR A 130 14.26 7.23 -0.18
C TYR A 130 15.36 8.02 -0.91
N ARG A 131 15.13 9.31 -1.16
CA ARG A 131 16.13 10.19 -1.80
C ARG A 131 17.41 10.33 -0.97
N ARG A 132 17.31 10.26 0.37
CA ARG A 132 18.45 10.33 1.29
C ARG A 132 19.11 8.96 1.48
N HIS A 133 18.30 7.89 1.44
CA HIS A 133 18.70 6.51 1.75
C HIS A 133 18.12 5.55 0.70
N PRO A 134 18.70 5.50 -0.52
CA PRO A 134 18.16 4.70 -1.63
C PRO A 134 18.25 3.18 -1.39
N GLU A 135 19.00 2.73 -0.39
CA GLU A 135 19.00 1.34 0.10
C GLU A 135 17.69 0.96 0.79
N LEU A 136 16.90 1.92 1.28
CA LEU A 136 15.58 1.69 1.86
C LEU A 136 14.53 1.53 0.74
N HIS A 137 14.64 0.45 -0.04
CA HIS A 137 13.75 0.18 -1.18
C HIS A 137 12.26 0.33 -0.84
N TRP A 138 11.85 -0.16 0.34
CA TRP A 138 10.48 -0.05 0.83
C TRP A 138 9.97 1.40 0.86
N ALA A 139 10.81 2.40 1.11
CA ALA A 139 10.38 3.80 1.12
C ALA A 139 9.91 4.28 -0.27
N LEU A 140 10.56 3.88 -1.37
CA LEU A 140 10.06 4.20 -2.71
C LEU A 140 8.77 3.43 -3.03
N LEU A 141 8.70 2.16 -2.63
CA LEU A 141 7.50 1.35 -2.80
C LEU A 141 6.32 1.99 -2.06
N ALA A 142 6.49 2.32 -0.77
CA ALA A 142 5.50 2.96 0.07
C ALA A 142 5.08 4.33 -0.48
N HIS A 143 6.02 5.12 -1.01
CA HIS A 143 5.68 6.36 -1.73
C HIS A 143 4.68 6.06 -2.86
N MET A 144 5.01 5.14 -3.77
CA MET A 144 4.19 4.86 -4.95
C MET A 144 2.84 4.21 -4.60
N VAL A 145 2.82 3.29 -3.63
CA VAL A 145 1.58 2.68 -3.11
C VAL A 145 0.74 3.71 -2.34
N SER A 146 1.34 4.70 -1.68
CA SER A 146 0.60 5.75 -0.99
C SER A 146 -0.04 6.75 -1.97
N ARG A 147 0.55 6.98 -3.15
CA ARG A 147 -0.08 7.75 -4.24
C ARG A 147 -1.37 7.09 -4.76
N ASN A 148 -1.25 5.77 -5.00
CA ASN A 148 -2.26 4.72 -4.80
C ASN A 148 -3.48 5.05 -3.93
N GLY A 149 -3.23 5.34 -2.66
CA GLY A 149 -4.26 5.66 -1.68
C GLY A 149 -4.84 7.05 -1.89
N GLY A 150 -4.01 8.05 -2.20
CA GLY A 150 -4.41 9.45 -2.33
C GLY A 150 -5.51 9.66 -3.38
N TRP A 151 -5.31 9.16 -4.59
CA TRP A 151 -6.33 9.30 -5.65
C TRP A 151 -7.56 8.42 -5.48
N ASN A 152 -7.46 7.30 -4.77
CA ASN A 152 -8.62 6.52 -4.37
C ASN A 152 -9.47 7.32 -3.37
N MET A 153 -8.84 8.13 -2.50
CA MET A 153 -9.56 9.04 -1.60
C MET A 153 -10.21 10.20 -2.36
N THR A 154 -9.51 10.85 -3.30
CA THR A 154 -10.06 12.02 -4.01
C THR A 154 -11.14 11.65 -5.02
N ASP A 155 -11.07 10.45 -5.61
CA ASP A 155 -12.08 9.95 -6.54
C ASP A 155 -13.48 9.92 -5.92
N LEU A 156 -13.58 9.70 -4.60
CA LEU A 156 -14.82 9.71 -3.83
C LEU A 156 -15.50 11.09 -3.79
N ARG A 157 -14.80 12.13 -4.26
CA ARG A 157 -15.29 13.50 -4.50
C ARG A 157 -15.00 13.98 -5.93
N GLY A 158 -14.63 13.06 -6.82
CA GLY A 158 -14.32 13.32 -8.23
C GLY A 158 -15.56 13.36 -9.14
N GLU A 159 -15.34 13.23 -10.44
CA GLU A 159 -16.43 13.34 -11.44
C GLU A 159 -17.40 12.14 -11.42
N LEU A 160 -16.89 10.92 -11.21
CA LEU A 160 -17.62 9.68 -11.49
C LEU A 160 -18.15 8.99 -10.23
N LEU A 161 -17.32 8.71 -9.21
CA LEU A 161 -17.76 7.93 -8.03
C LEU A 161 -18.91 8.54 -7.25
N PRO A 162 -18.99 9.88 -7.03
CA PRO A 162 -20.12 10.48 -6.33
C PRO A 162 -21.48 10.31 -7.03
N ARG A 163 -21.48 9.83 -8.29
CA ARG A 163 -22.71 9.52 -9.04
C ARG A 163 -23.16 8.07 -8.85
N LEU A 164 -22.32 7.22 -8.27
CA LEU A 164 -22.58 5.79 -8.04
C LEU A 164 -22.72 5.45 -6.56
N LEU A 165 -22.22 6.33 -5.67
CA LEU A 165 -22.14 6.09 -4.24
C LEU A 165 -22.84 7.23 -3.51
N LYS A 166 -23.61 6.88 -2.47
CA LYS A 166 -24.18 7.85 -1.53
C LYS A 166 -23.05 8.54 -0.75
N THR A 167 -23.27 9.78 -0.32
CA THR A 167 -22.28 10.58 0.42
C THR A 167 -21.70 9.85 1.63
N SER A 168 -22.54 9.15 2.40
CA SER A 168 -22.13 8.35 3.56
C SER A 168 -21.22 7.17 3.19
N GLN A 169 -21.43 6.57 2.02
CA GLN A 169 -20.59 5.48 1.52
C GLN A 169 -19.20 6.03 1.16
N CYS A 170 -19.16 7.16 0.45
CA CYS A 170 -17.90 7.85 0.15
C CYS A 170 -17.12 8.19 1.42
N GLU A 171 -17.80 8.67 2.46
CA GLU A 171 -17.18 8.99 3.75
C GLU A 171 -16.64 7.76 4.47
N SER A 172 -17.42 6.67 4.55
CA SER A 172 -16.97 5.42 5.16
C SER A 172 -15.74 4.84 4.47
N ILE A 173 -15.70 4.87 3.12
CA ILE A 173 -14.53 4.43 2.35
C ILE A 173 -13.34 5.35 2.62
N PHE A 174 -13.54 6.67 2.60
CA PHE A 174 -12.49 7.63 2.89
C PHE A 174 -11.88 7.41 4.28
N TYR A 175 -12.71 7.27 5.32
CA TYR A 175 -12.23 7.04 6.69
C TYR A 175 -11.48 5.71 6.84
N MET A 176 -11.89 4.66 6.12
CA MET A 176 -11.16 3.40 6.09
C MET A 176 -9.77 3.58 5.45
N LEU A 177 -9.71 4.21 4.27
CA LEU A 177 -8.45 4.45 3.55
C LEU A 177 -7.52 5.38 4.33
N GLU A 178 -8.05 6.41 4.98
CA GLU A 178 -7.27 7.38 5.76
C GLU A 178 -6.70 6.72 7.02
N ARG A 179 -7.53 5.95 7.74
CA ARG A 179 -7.05 5.18 8.90
C ARG A 179 -5.98 4.18 8.50
N ALA A 180 -6.19 3.40 7.44
CA ALA A 180 -5.19 2.43 6.97
C ALA A 180 -3.86 3.10 6.68
N ASN A 181 -3.86 4.13 5.82
CA ASN A 181 -2.63 4.84 5.44
C ASN A 181 -1.93 5.51 6.63
N ALA A 182 -2.69 6.07 7.57
CA ALA A 182 -2.12 6.72 8.74
C ALA A 182 -1.53 5.73 9.75
N LEU A 183 -2.16 4.56 9.93
CA LEU A 183 -1.64 3.50 10.78
C LEU A 183 -0.37 2.87 10.20
N ILE A 184 -0.36 2.57 8.90
CA ILE A 184 0.82 2.07 8.18
C ILE A 184 2.01 3.03 8.33
N PHE A 185 1.76 4.32 8.10
CA PHE A 185 2.81 5.33 8.24
C PHE A 185 3.29 5.50 9.67
N GLY A 186 2.36 5.52 10.63
CA GLY A 186 2.66 5.65 12.04
C GLY A 186 3.50 4.50 12.59
N ASP A 187 3.41 3.31 12.01
CA ASP A 187 4.25 2.16 12.37
C ASP A 187 5.58 2.15 11.62
N ALA A 188 5.58 2.32 10.29
CA ALA A 188 6.76 2.11 9.46
C ALA A 188 7.72 3.31 9.42
N TYR A 189 7.21 4.55 9.31
CA TYR A 189 8.05 5.74 9.18
C TYR A 189 9.01 5.99 10.35
N PRO A 190 8.61 5.83 11.64
CA PRO A 190 9.56 6.02 12.74
C PRO A 190 10.70 4.98 12.73
N GLN A 191 10.48 3.79 12.16
CA GLN A 191 11.55 2.80 11.95
C GLN A 191 12.60 3.32 10.96
N LEU A 192 12.16 3.94 9.85
CA LEU A 192 13.05 4.53 8.85
C LEU A 192 13.86 5.70 9.45
N LEU A 193 13.22 6.54 10.26
CA LEU A 193 13.89 7.65 10.94
C LEU A 193 14.92 7.16 11.96
N LEU A 194 14.61 6.09 12.68
CA LEU A 194 15.54 5.48 13.64
C LEU A 194 16.78 4.92 12.92
N TYR A 195 16.59 4.23 11.78
CA TYR A 195 17.70 3.79 10.94
C TYR A 195 18.55 4.97 10.45
N GLU A 196 17.92 6.02 9.94
CA GLU A 196 18.63 7.23 9.52
C GLU A 196 19.45 7.84 10.65
N GLN A 197 18.89 7.93 11.86
CA GLN A 197 19.61 8.42 13.03
C GLN A 197 20.79 7.52 13.39
N GLY A 198 20.60 6.19 13.40
CA GLY A 198 21.66 5.23 13.63
C GLY A 198 22.80 5.37 12.61
N LYS A 199 22.45 5.51 11.33
CA LYS A 199 23.41 5.69 10.23
C LYS A 199 24.23 6.97 10.39
N ARG A 200 23.62 8.08 10.80
CA ARG A 200 24.33 9.35 11.11
C ARG A 200 25.34 9.20 12.24
N LEU A 201 25.02 8.36 13.23
CA LEU A 201 25.87 8.13 14.40
C LEU A 201 26.87 6.99 14.21
N GLY A 202 26.74 6.21 13.13
CA GLY A 202 27.49 4.96 12.95
C GLY A 202 27.15 3.90 14.00
N LYS A 203 25.94 3.90 14.54
CA LYS A 203 25.50 3.00 15.63
C LYS A 203 24.19 2.32 15.29
N ASN A 204 24.13 1.02 15.59
CA ASN A 204 22.87 0.27 15.54
C ASN A 204 21.97 0.71 16.70
N LEU A 205 20.76 1.19 16.40
CA LEU A 205 19.79 1.69 17.39
C LEU A 205 18.53 0.82 17.49
N THR A 206 18.54 -0.40 16.96
CA THR A 206 17.34 -1.24 16.85
C THR A 206 16.70 -1.59 18.17
N HIS A 207 17.47 -1.59 19.27
CA HIS A 207 16.94 -1.78 20.63
C HIS A 207 15.92 -0.72 21.05
N LEU A 208 15.83 0.41 20.35
CA LEU A 208 14.85 1.48 20.58
C LEU A 208 13.51 1.26 19.85
N LEU A 209 13.42 0.30 18.93
CA LEU A 209 12.18 0.01 18.19
C LEU A 209 10.96 -0.27 19.10
N PRO A 210 11.09 -1.04 20.21
CA PRO A 210 9.96 -1.27 21.12
C PRO A 210 9.40 0.01 21.74
N GLU A 211 10.23 1.04 21.95
CA GLU A 211 9.79 2.34 22.48
C GLU A 211 8.96 3.13 21.46
N LEU A 212 9.06 2.78 20.18
CA LEU A 212 8.25 3.34 19.09
C LEU A 212 6.96 2.54 18.85
N GLY A 213 6.70 1.49 19.64
CA GLY A 213 5.52 0.62 19.49
C GLY A 213 5.61 -0.35 18.33
N VAL A 214 6.81 -0.52 17.76
CA VAL A 214 7.08 -1.41 16.63
C VAL A 214 7.04 -2.86 17.10
N SER A 215 6.46 -3.74 16.27
CA SER A 215 6.40 -5.18 16.56
C SER A 215 7.79 -5.76 16.81
N ARG A 216 7.89 -6.70 17.77
CA ARG A 216 9.13 -7.44 18.04
C ARG A 216 9.63 -8.23 16.82
N PHE A 217 8.75 -8.47 15.84
CA PHE A 217 9.08 -9.06 14.55
C PHE A 217 10.12 -8.22 13.79
N MET A 218 10.05 -6.88 13.85
CA MET A 218 10.92 -6.01 13.06
C MET A 218 12.30 -5.79 13.69
N GLU A 219 12.48 -6.03 14.99
CA GLU A 219 13.76 -5.76 15.65
C GLU A 219 14.92 -6.62 15.11
N PRO A 220 14.78 -7.96 14.96
CA PRO A 220 15.81 -8.78 14.31
C PRO A 220 16.06 -8.39 12.85
N VAL A 221 15.01 -8.01 12.13
CA VAL A 221 15.08 -7.62 10.71
C VAL A 221 15.94 -6.37 10.54
N TRP A 222 15.70 -5.33 11.34
CA TRP A 222 16.51 -4.12 11.26
C TRP A 222 17.94 -4.36 11.74
N HIS A 223 18.15 -5.26 12.69
CA HIS A 223 19.48 -5.65 13.11
C HIS A 223 20.25 -6.31 11.96
N ASP A 224 19.63 -7.27 11.28
CA ASP A 224 20.22 -7.93 10.10
C ASP A 224 20.47 -6.93 8.95
N PHE A 225 19.52 -6.03 8.68
CA PHE A 225 19.70 -4.99 7.66
C PHE A 225 20.87 -4.06 7.99
N TRP A 226 21.07 -3.69 9.26
CA TRP A 226 22.22 -2.89 9.68
C TRP A 226 23.55 -3.56 9.29
N GLU A 227 23.67 -4.87 9.49
CA GLU A 227 24.88 -5.65 9.23
C GLU A 227 25.09 -5.98 7.74
N ARG A 228 24.01 -6.39 7.05
CA ARG A 228 24.10 -6.99 5.72
C ARG A 228 23.64 -6.07 4.59
N GLN A 229 22.88 -5.02 4.91
CA GLN A 229 22.24 -4.13 3.94
C GLN A 229 21.36 -4.87 2.91
N ASP A 230 20.70 -5.97 3.34
CA ASP A 230 19.77 -6.73 2.49
C ASP A 230 18.42 -6.01 2.35
N ALA A 231 18.32 -5.17 1.32
CA ALA A 231 17.12 -4.40 1.03
C ALA A 231 15.90 -5.27 0.64
N VAL A 232 16.12 -6.48 0.11
CA VAL A 232 15.05 -7.42 -0.25
C VAL A 232 14.40 -7.95 1.02
N LEU A 233 15.21 -8.44 1.95
CA LEU A 233 14.74 -9.01 3.20
C LEU A 233 14.05 -7.96 4.07
N LEU A 234 14.63 -6.76 4.19
CA LEU A 234 14.01 -5.64 4.91
C LEU A 234 12.65 -5.26 4.28
N SER A 235 12.60 -5.09 2.96
CA SER A 235 11.38 -4.61 2.30
C SER A 235 10.23 -5.61 2.40
N VAL A 236 10.52 -6.90 2.24
CA VAL A 236 9.50 -7.95 2.41
C VAL A 236 9.03 -8.02 3.87
N SER A 237 9.95 -7.87 4.82
CA SER A 237 9.58 -7.87 6.24
C SER A 237 8.69 -6.68 6.58
N LEU A 238 8.99 -5.47 6.08
CA LEU A 238 8.13 -4.30 6.25
C LEU A 238 6.75 -4.52 5.62
N ILE A 239 6.65 -5.18 4.46
CA ILE A 239 5.37 -5.58 3.84
C ILE A 239 4.59 -6.53 4.76
N VAL A 240 5.22 -7.60 5.26
CA VAL A 240 4.59 -8.56 6.16
C VAL A 240 4.09 -7.87 7.44
N ASN A 241 4.95 -7.06 8.06
CA ASN A 241 4.62 -6.30 9.25
C ASN A 241 3.45 -5.35 9.02
N GLU A 242 3.46 -4.58 7.93
CA GLU A 242 2.37 -3.67 7.56
C GLU A 242 1.03 -4.40 7.46
N GLN A 243 1.01 -5.50 6.70
CA GLN A 243 -0.24 -6.21 6.41
C GLN A 243 -0.82 -6.89 7.65
N HIS A 244 0.02 -7.41 8.55
CA HIS A 244 -0.42 -7.93 9.85
C HIS A 244 -0.86 -6.80 10.80
N TYR A 245 -0.16 -5.65 10.78
CA TYR A 245 -0.46 -4.51 11.64
C TYR A 245 -1.87 -3.96 11.42
N ILE A 246 -2.30 -3.87 10.15
CA ILE A 246 -3.64 -3.38 9.78
C ILE A 246 -4.73 -4.45 9.84
N GLU A 247 -4.40 -5.74 9.92
CA GLU A 247 -5.37 -6.83 9.83
C GLU A 247 -6.47 -6.69 10.89
N LYS A 248 -6.10 -6.63 12.18
CA LYS A 248 -7.09 -6.46 13.26
C LYS A 248 -7.61 -5.02 13.37
N ARG A 249 -6.78 -4.03 13.05
CA ARG A 249 -7.04 -2.60 13.30
C ARG A 249 -7.92 -1.92 12.25
N VAL A 250 -7.95 -2.49 11.04
CA VAL A 250 -8.71 -1.96 9.91
C VAL A 250 -9.50 -3.07 9.22
N VAL A 251 -8.83 -4.11 8.73
CA VAL A 251 -9.47 -5.11 7.85
C VAL A 251 -10.56 -5.87 8.60
N ARG A 252 -10.30 -6.32 9.83
CA ARG A 252 -11.28 -7.05 10.67
C ARG A 252 -12.07 -6.15 11.61
N HIS A 253 -11.84 -4.84 11.58
CA HIS A 253 -12.53 -3.93 12.49
C HIS A 253 -14.04 -3.92 12.19
N PRO A 254 -14.92 -4.16 13.18
CA PRO A 254 -16.36 -4.37 12.94
C PRO A 254 -17.03 -3.26 12.15
N PHE A 255 -16.67 -2.00 12.43
CA PHE A 255 -17.18 -0.84 11.70
C PHE A 255 -16.88 -0.93 10.20
N TYR A 256 -15.64 -1.19 9.79
CA TYR A 256 -15.29 -1.24 8.37
C TYR A 256 -15.81 -2.51 7.70
N GLN A 257 -15.88 -3.62 8.42
CA GLN A 257 -16.52 -4.85 7.93
C GLN A 257 -17.99 -4.62 7.57
N GLN A 258 -18.75 -3.96 8.45
CA GLN A 258 -20.17 -3.69 8.21
C GLN A 258 -20.40 -2.58 7.18
N GLN A 259 -19.62 -1.50 7.26
CA GLN A 259 -19.87 -0.28 6.48
C GLN A 259 -19.15 -0.25 5.13
N VAL A 260 -18.12 -1.08 4.90
CA VAL A 260 -17.31 -1.02 3.69
C VAL A 260 -17.05 -2.41 3.12
N LEU A 261 -16.34 -3.26 3.85
CA LEU A 261 -15.76 -4.51 3.31
C LEU A 261 -16.81 -5.58 3.02
N GLY A 262 -17.83 -5.74 3.85
CA GLY A 262 -18.87 -6.75 3.70
C GLY A 262 -20.07 -6.33 2.84
N THR A 263 -20.24 -5.03 2.57
CA THR A 263 -21.45 -4.47 1.94
C THR A 263 -21.18 -3.73 0.64
N MET A 264 -20.08 -2.97 0.56
CA MET A 264 -19.80 -2.07 -0.56
C MET A 264 -18.61 -2.56 -1.40
N LEU A 265 -17.65 -3.24 -0.76
CA LEU A 265 -16.40 -3.62 -1.40
C LEU A 265 -16.58 -4.55 -2.61
N PRO A 266 -17.46 -5.56 -2.63
CA PRO A 266 -17.64 -6.38 -3.83
C PRO A 266 -18.13 -5.57 -5.05
N ALA A 267 -19.03 -4.59 -4.84
CA ALA A 267 -19.47 -3.67 -5.89
C ALA A 267 -18.35 -2.70 -6.31
N ILE A 268 -17.53 -2.26 -5.36
CA ILE A 268 -16.36 -1.40 -5.58
C ILE A 268 -15.23 -2.13 -6.34
N GLN A 269 -14.92 -3.38 -5.98
CA GLN A 269 -13.87 -4.21 -6.58
C GLN A 269 -14.22 -4.57 -8.02
N GLY A 270 -15.48 -4.92 -8.28
CA GLY A 270 -15.96 -5.27 -9.63
C GLY A 270 -16.11 -4.08 -10.58
N LEU A 271 -16.47 -2.89 -10.08
CA LEU A 271 -16.87 -1.75 -10.91
C LEU A 271 -15.88 -0.56 -10.91
N LEU A 272 -15.13 -0.33 -9.83
CA LEU A 272 -14.44 0.96 -9.57
C LEU A 272 -12.92 0.97 -9.73
N GLN A 273 -12.28 -0.15 -10.10
CA GLN A 273 -10.81 -0.24 -10.27
C GLN A 273 -9.98 0.19 -9.05
N LEU A 274 -10.56 0.31 -7.84
CA LEU A 274 -9.82 0.74 -6.65
C LEU A 274 -8.78 -0.30 -6.16
N ASN A 275 -8.84 -1.53 -6.68
CA ASN A 275 -7.89 -2.60 -6.41
C ASN A 275 -6.63 -2.57 -7.29
N GLN A 276 -6.52 -1.59 -8.19
CA GLN A 276 -5.34 -1.47 -9.04
C GLN A 276 -4.31 -0.58 -8.35
N VAL A 277 -3.09 -1.09 -8.19
CA VAL A 277 -1.95 -0.26 -7.81
C VAL A 277 -1.05 -0.14 -9.03
N MET A 278 -0.85 1.10 -9.48
CA MET A 278 -0.08 1.43 -10.66
C MET A 278 0.95 2.51 -10.42
N PHE A 279 2.06 2.40 -11.13
CA PHE A 279 3.22 3.26 -11.09
C PHE A 279 3.44 3.84 -12.49
N PRO A 280 3.28 5.16 -12.66
CA PRO A 280 3.59 5.82 -13.92
C PRO A 280 5.08 5.82 -14.19
N TYR A 281 5.45 5.60 -15.44
CA TYR A 281 6.81 5.74 -15.93
C TYR A 281 6.80 6.18 -17.39
N ALA A 282 7.91 6.73 -17.86
CA ALA A 282 8.14 6.93 -19.29
C ALA A 282 8.94 5.75 -19.83
N ASP A 283 8.47 5.14 -20.92
CA ASP A 283 9.24 4.11 -21.62
C ASP A 283 10.44 4.71 -22.37
N GLN A 284 11.24 3.86 -23.01
CA GLN A 284 12.42 4.26 -23.80
C GLN A 284 12.12 5.29 -24.90
N ASP A 285 10.88 5.34 -25.40
CA ASP A 285 10.44 6.28 -26.44
C ASP A 285 9.81 7.55 -25.83
N GLY A 286 9.91 7.73 -24.51
CA GLY A 286 9.32 8.84 -23.78
C GLY A 286 7.80 8.75 -23.61
N ARG A 287 7.18 7.61 -23.94
CA ARG A 287 5.73 7.44 -23.84
C ARG A 287 5.34 7.14 -22.41
N ARG A 288 4.32 7.83 -21.91
CA ARG A 288 3.76 7.56 -20.58
C ARG A 288 3.10 6.18 -20.56
N ARG A 289 3.51 5.36 -19.59
CA ARG A 289 2.97 4.03 -19.32
C ARG A 289 2.64 3.87 -17.85
N LEU A 290 1.82 2.86 -17.56
CA LEU A 290 1.41 2.50 -16.21
C LEU A 290 1.79 1.05 -15.97
N SER A 291 2.76 0.80 -15.08
CA SER A 291 3.08 -0.54 -14.60
C SER A 291 2.34 -0.81 -13.31
N GLY A 292 1.68 -1.95 -13.14
CA GLY A 292 0.95 -2.26 -11.92
C GLY A 292 0.33 -3.65 -11.95
N ILE A 293 -0.32 -3.99 -10.84
CA ILE A 293 -1.08 -5.22 -10.70
C ILE A 293 -2.42 -4.93 -10.03
N ILE A 294 -3.33 -5.90 -10.11
CA ILE A 294 -4.70 -5.80 -9.61
C ILE A 294 -4.86 -6.82 -8.48
N LEU A 295 -5.34 -6.37 -7.33
CA LEU A 295 -5.68 -7.23 -6.21
C LEU A 295 -7.09 -7.80 -6.41
N GLU A 296 -7.30 -9.08 -6.15
CA GLU A 296 -8.60 -9.74 -6.31
C GLU A 296 -9.37 -9.66 -4.98
N HIS A 297 -8.81 -10.17 -3.89
CA HIS A 297 -9.47 -10.24 -2.58
C HIS A 297 -8.69 -9.46 -1.52
N PHE A 298 -9.19 -8.28 -1.18
CA PHE A 298 -8.56 -7.42 -0.17
C PHE A 298 -8.71 -7.96 1.26
N ASP A 299 -9.68 -8.83 1.54
CA ASP A 299 -9.90 -9.41 2.87
C ASP A 299 -8.96 -10.59 3.20
N ASP A 300 -8.21 -11.10 2.22
CA ASP A 300 -7.20 -12.15 2.40
C ASP A 300 -5.82 -11.57 2.73
N LEU A 301 -5.28 -11.93 3.90
CA LEU A 301 -3.96 -11.48 4.36
C LEU A 301 -2.80 -12.00 3.49
N HIS A 302 -2.82 -13.28 3.11
CA HIS A 302 -1.78 -13.89 2.29
C HIS A 302 -1.77 -13.28 0.88
N GLU A 303 -2.95 -13.01 0.32
CA GLU A 303 -3.07 -12.34 -0.98
C GLU A 303 -2.49 -10.94 -0.92
N ARG A 304 -2.82 -10.14 0.11
CA ARG A 304 -2.26 -8.79 0.25
C ARG A 304 -0.74 -8.78 0.43
N ILE A 305 -0.18 -9.73 1.17
CA ILE A 305 1.28 -9.86 1.32
C ILE A 305 1.92 -10.27 -0.02
N ALA A 306 1.36 -11.24 -0.72
CA ALA A 306 1.83 -11.65 -2.05
C ALA A 306 1.76 -10.49 -3.05
N PHE A 307 0.69 -9.71 -3.01
CA PHE A 307 0.49 -8.51 -3.82
C PHE A 307 1.57 -7.46 -3.54
N GLY A 308 1.84 -7.15 -2.26
CA GLY A 308 2.92 -6.24 -1.88
C GLY A 308 4.30 -6.72 -2.38
N LYS A 309 4.59 -8.02 -2.25
CA LYS A 309 5.82 -8.64 -2.77
C LYS A 309 5.93 -8.54 -4.29
N GLN A 310 4.84 -8.74 -5.03
CA GLN A 310 4.83 -8.60 -6.48
C GLN A 310 5.04 -7.15 -6.93
N LEU A 311 4.46 -6.17 -6.24
CA LEU A 311 4.74 -4.75 -6.48
C LEU A 311 6.20 -4.42 -6.23
N TYR A 312 6.78 -4.94 -5.15
CA TYR A 312 8.21 -4.80 -4.85
C TYR A 312 9.07 -5.39 -5.98
N MET A 313 8.79 -6.63 -6.38
CA MET A 313 9.51 -7.30 -7.47
C MET A 313 9.40 -6.54 -8.79
N MET A 314 8.20 -6.11 -9.16
CA MET A 314 8.00 -5.30 -10.36
C MET A 314 8.83 -4.00 -10.32
N LEU A 315 8.82 -3.30 -9.18
CA LEU A 315 9.49 -2.01 -9.03
C LEU A 315 11.02 -2.13 -9.01
N PHE A 316 11.58 -3.13 -8.31
CA PHE A 316 13.03 -3.21 -8.07
C PHE A 316 13.76 -4.25 -8.91
N ALA A 317 13.09 -5.31 -9.38
CA ALA A 317 13.73 -6.30 -10.25
C ALA A 317 13.86 -5.80 -11.69
N ILE A 318 12.98 -4.90 -12.16
CA ILE A 318 12.96 -4.44 -13.56
C ILE A 318 13.57 -3.03 -13.63
N PRO A 319 14.81 -2.86 -14.15
CA PRO A 319 15.51 -1.56 -14.11
C PRO A 319 14.76 -0.42 -14.81
N GLU A 320 14.17 -0.69 -15.97
CA GLU A 320 13.40 0.32 -16.72
C GLU A 320 12.22 0.86 -15.90
N ILE A 321 11.52 -0.02 -15.17
CA ILE A 321 10.41 0.39 -14.30
C ILE A 321 10.96 1.19 -13.13
N LYS A 322 11.99 0.69 -12.44
CA LYS A 322 12.59 1.37 -11.29
C LYS A 322 12.99 2.80 -11.62
N ASP A 323 13.78 2.97 -12.67
CA ASP A 323 14.36 4.26 -13.03
C ASP A 323 13.28 5.21 -13.57
N GLY A 324 12.34 4.70 -14.38
CA GLY A 324 11.24 5.49 -14.90
C GLY A 324 10.24 5.93 -13.83
N VAL A 325 9.92 5.05 -12.88
CA VAL A 325 9.05 5.35 -11.73
C VAL A 325 9.71 6.34 -10.78
N TYR A 326 10.99 6.17 -10.48
CA TYR A 326 11.71 7.11 -9.62
C TYR A 326 11.83 8.51 -10.26
N LYS A 327 12.09 8.57 -11.58
CA LYS A 327 12.06 9.82 -12.34
C LYS A 327 10.70 10.50 -12.26
N PHE A 328 9.62 9.74 -12.49
CA PHE A 328 8.24 10.24 -12.35
C PHE A 328 7.97 10.76 -10.94
N ALA A 329 8.33 9.99 -9.90
CA ALA A 329 8.13 10.39 -8.51
C ALA A 329 8.83 11.71 -8.17
N CYS A 330 10.03 11.94 -8.73
CA CYS A 330 10.79 13.17 -8.54
C CYS A 330 10.27 14.35 -9.37
N SER A 331 9.72 14.11 -10.56
CA SER A 331 9.25 15.19 -11.47
C SER A 331 7.80 15.61 -11.21
N THR A 332 7.00 14.74 -10.59
CA THR A 332 5.57 14.93 -10.42
C THR A 332 5.24 14.97 -8.94
N SER A 333 4.86 16.15 -8.43
CA SER A 333 4.37 16.29 -7.05
C SER A 333 3.09 15.49 -6.84
N HIS A 334 2.96 14.85 -5.68
CA HIS A 334 1.74 14.15 -5.29
C HIS A 334 0.73 15.11 -4.70
N THR A 335 -0.44 15.22 -5.31
CA THR A 335 -1.56 16.05 -4.85
C THR A 335 -2.72 15.21 -4.32
N GLY A 336 -2.66 13.89 -4.55
CA GLY A 336 -3.80 13.01 -4.39
C GLY A 336 -4.69 12.95 -5.63
N SER A 337 -4.54 13.82 -6.64
CA SER A 337 -5.42 13.80 -7.82
C SER A 337 -5.04 12.72 -8.84
N ARG A 338 -6.02 12.22 -9.62
CA ARG A 338 -5.74 11.45 -10.84
C ARG A 338 -5.06 12.24 -11.94
N ALA A 339 -5.14 13.57 -11.90
CA ALA A 339 -4.40 14.43 -12.82
C ALA A 339 -2.88 14.25 -12.70
N ASP A 340 -2.38 13.81 -11.53
CA ASP A 340 -0.94 13.49 -11.35
C ASP A 340 -0.48 12.35 -12.29
N TYR A 341 -1.40 11.48 -12.73
CA TYR A 341 -1.11 10.29 -13.54
C TYR A 341 -1.54 10.46 -14.99
N ALA A 342 -2.69 11.12 -15.22
CA ALA A 342 -3.36 11.19 -16.51
C ALA A 342 -4.01 12.56 -16.75
N ASP A 343 -3.17 13.60 -16.77
CA ASP A 343 -3.52 14.98 -17.18
C ASP A 343 -4.17 15.10 -18.58
N ASP A 344 -4.07 14.07 -19.43
CA ASP A 344 -4.77 13.98 -20.71
C ASP A 344 -6.26 13.63 -20.58
N ILE A 345 -6.69 13.14 -19.42
CA ILE A 345 -8.09 12.75 -19.14
C ILE A 345 -8.67 13.52 -17.95
N PHE A 346 -7.84 13.87 -16.96
CA PHE A 346 -8.28 14.46 -15.69
C PHE A 346 -7.81 15.90 -15.51
N THR A 347 -8.58 16.67 -14.77
CA THR A 347 -8.23 18.02 -14.31
C THR A 347 -8.46 18.17 -12.81
N ALA A 348 -7.53 18.85 -12.14
CA ALA A 348 -7.66 19.24 -10.73
C ALA A 348 -8.61 20.43 -10.53
N VAL A 349 -8.88 21.20 -11.59
CA VAL A 349 -9.72 22.39 -11.54
C VAL A 349 -11.07 22.06 -12.14
N ARG A 350 -12.13 22.30 -11.36
CA ARG A 350 -13.51 22.18 -11.85
C ARG A 350 -13.81 23.38 -12.75
N THR A 351 -13.85 23.15 -14.06
CA THR A 351 -14.11 24.19 -15.07
C THR A 351 -15.60 24.41 -15.31
N GLU A 352 -16.45 23.47 -14.93
CA GLU A 352 -17.89 23.51 -15.16
C GLU A 352 -18.67 23.19 -13.89
N ARG A 353 -19.87 23.79 -13.75
CA ARG A 353 -20.79 23.42 -12.67
C ARG A 353 -21.21 21.96 -12.88
N GLN A 354 -21.25 21.20 -11.79
CA GLN A 354 -21.69 19.81 -11.84
C GLN A 354 -23.13 19.76 -12.36
N GLN A 355 -23.28 19.16 -13.55
CA GLN A 355 -24.57 18.95 -14.18
C GLN A 355 -25.30 17.78 -13.49
N GLU A 356 -26.63 17.91 -13.38
CA GLU A 356 -27.49 16.85 -12.83
C GLU A 356 -27.34 15.57 -13.63
N ARG A 357 -27.46 15.66 -14.96
CA ARG A 357 -27.17 14.56 -15.87
C ARG A 357 -25.70 14.52 -16.27
N TYR A 358 -25.17 13.31 -16.42
CA TYR A 358 -23.82 13.05 -16.89
C TYR A 358 -23.83 12.61 -18.35
N ASP A 359 -23.16 13.39 -19.20
CA ASP A 359 -22.88 13.02 -20.58
C ASP A 359 -21.55 12.27 -20.71
N ARG A 360 -21.56 11.14 -21.40
CA ARG A 360 -20.34 10.34 -21.65
C ARG A 360 -19.31 11.12 -22.45
N ARG A 361 -18.15 11.35 -21.82
CA ARG A 361 -16.97 12.06 -22.32
C ARG A 361 -15.89 11.11 -22.78
N LEU A 362 -15.88 9.85 -22.34
CA LEU A 362 -14.90 8.86 -22.77
C LEU A 362 -15.40 8.06 -23.98
N ARG A 363 -14.50 7.86 -24.94
CA ARG A 363 -14.66 6.88 -26.01
C ARG A 363 -13.35 6.14 -26.14
N HIS A 364 -13.39 4.83 -25.95
CA HIS A 364 -12.22 3.98 -26.15
C HIS A 364 -11.05 4.29 -25.21
N GLY A 365 -11.35 4.88 -24.04
CA GLY A 365 -10.35 5.21 -23.03
C GLY A 365 -9.64 6.54 -23.26
N GLN A 366 -10.19 7.37 -24.13
CA GLN A 366 -9.74 8.73 -24.42
C GLN A 366 -10.92 9.69 -24.30
N LEU A 367 -10.64 10.95 -23.98
CA LEU A 367 -11.64 12.00 -24.07
C LEU A 367 -12.12 12.14 -25.51
N ARG A 368 -13.43 12.33 -25.69
CA ARG A 368 -14.02 12.67 -26.98
C ARG A 368 -13.55 14.07 -27.38
N THR A 369 -13.38 14.30 -28.68
CA THR A 369 -13.06 15.63 -29.23
C THR A 369 -14.06 16.66 -28.72
N GLY A 370 -13.55 17.72 -28.07
CA GLY A 370 -14.34 18.80 -27.49
C GLY A 370 -14.98 18.51 -26.12
N ALA A 371 -14.80 17.31 -25.55
CA ALA A 371 -15.30 17.02 -24.21
C ALA A 371 -14.32 17.56 -23.14
N PRO A 372 -14.82 18.18 -22.05
CA PRO A 372 -13.97 18.64 -20.96
C PRO A 372 -13.35 17.46 -20.19
N PRO A 373 -12.15 17.61 -19.61
CA PRO A 373 -11.55 16.59 -18.76
C PRO A 373 -12.42 16.23 -17.55
N LEU A 374 -12.21 15.04 -17.01
CA LEU A 374 -12.89 14.57 -15.80
C LEU A 374 -12.31 15.27 -14.56
N TYR A 375 -13.17 15.79 -13.70
CA TYR A 375 -12.73 16.39 -12.45
C TYR A 375 -12.14 15.33 -11.49
N SER A 376 -10.93 15.59 -11.00
CA SER A 376 -10.29 14.84 -9.92
C SER A 376 -9.59 15.84 -8.99
N PRO A 377 -10.19 16.22 -7.85
CA PRO A 377 -9.64 17.25 -6.98
C PRO A 377 -8.30 16.85 -6.35
N PRO A 378 -7.46 17.82 -5.94
CA PRO A 378 -6.41 17.53 -4.98
C PRO A 378 -7.00 17.18 -3.60
N LEU A 379 -6.27 16.42 -2.78
CA LEU A 379 -6.76 15.91 -1.50
C LEU A 379 -7.30 17.01 -0.57
N ALA A 380 -6.55 18.11 -0.44
CA ALA A 380 -6.93 19.23 0.42
C ALA A 380 -8.24 19.93 0.01
N ALA A 381 -8.64 19.82 -1.26
CA ALA A 381 -9.93 20.33 -1.74
C ALA A 381 -11.06 19.29 -1.61
N ALA A 382 -10.73 18.00 -1.59
CA ALA A 382 -11.69 16.91 -1.48
C ALA A 382 -12.11 16.65 -0.04
N TRP A 383 -11.15 16.69 0.89
CA TRP A 383 -11.33 16.26 2.27
C TRP A 383 -10.55 17.16 3.23
N PRO A 384 -11.18 17.62 4.32
CA PRO A 384 -10.44 18.29 5.38
C PRO A 384 -9.51 17.31 6.10
N GLU A 385 -8.44 17.83 6.70
CA GLU A 385 -7.54 17.03 7.55
C GLU A 385 -8.34 16.32 8.65
N GLN A 386 -8.11 15.02 8.80
CA GLN A 386 -8.82 14.18 9.76
C GLN A 386 -7.94 13.83 10.93
N ARG A 387 -8.51 13.84 12.13
CA ARG A 387 -7.86 13.24 13.29
C ARG A 387 -8.02 11.73 13.23
N VAL A 388 -6.93 11.01 13.00
CA VAL A 388 -6.92 9.55 13.06
C VAL A 388 -6.76 9.09 14.51
N LEU A 389 -7.62 8.18 14.96
CA LEU A 389 -7.48 7.57 16.28
C LEU A 389 -6.17 6.77 16.35
N PRO A 390 -5.44 6.83 17.49
CA PRO A 390 -4.25 6.03 17.70
C PRO A 390 -4.50 4.54 17.45
N ALA A 391 -3.43 3.82 17.10
CA ALA A 391 -3.49 2.37 16.96
C ALA A 391 -3.87 1.72 18.29
N GLU A 392 -4.68 0.66 18.21
CA GLU A 392 -4.94 -0.20 19.36
C GLU A 392 -3.60 -0.81 19.85
N PRO A 393 -3.38 -0.89 21.18
CA PRO A 393 -2.16 -1.47 21.72
C PRO A 393 -2.06 -2.96 21.41
N GLY A 394 -0.83 -3.48 21.42
CA GLY A 394 -0.56 -4.92 21.28
C GLY A 394 0.30 -5.25 20.07
N ASP A 395 1.09 -6.30 20.22
CA ASP A 395 1.93 -6.86 19.17
C ASP A 395 1.13 -7.93 18.41
N TRP A 396 1.25 -7.93 17.07
CA TRP A 396 0.59 -8.92 16.23
C TRP A 396 1.40 -10.22 16.16
N TYR A 397 2.72 -10.16 16.40
CA TYR A 397 3.62 -11.27 16.17
C TYR A 397 3.56 -12.29 17.31
N GLY A 398 3.18 -13.53 16.97
CA GLY A 398 3.01 -14.62 17.94
C GLY A 398 3.60 -15.97 17.54
N SER A 399 4.09 -16.13 16.30
CA SER A 399 4.57 -17.41 15.78
C SER A 399 5.57 -17.20 14.63
N SER A 400 6.74 -17.85 14.71
CA SER A 400 7.74 -17.80 13.65
C SER A 400 7.33 -18.62 12.42
N THR A 401 6.65 -19.75 12.63
CA THR A 401 6.21 -20.63 11.55
C THR A 401 5.22 -19.95 10.63
N ASP A 402 4.38 -19.07 11.18
CA ASP A 402 3.32 -18.38 10.44
C ASP A 402 3.91 -17.36 9.44
N VAL A 403 5.03 -16.74 9.80
CA VAL A 403 5.69 -15.73 8.95
C VAL A 403 6.69 -16.34 7.97
N MET A 404 7.20 -17.55 8.25
CA MET A 404 8.29 -18.14 7.46
C MET A 404 7.93 -18.47 6.02
N SER A 405 6.67 -18.82 5.78
CA SER A 405 6.15 -19.07 4.43
C SER A 405 6.33 -17.85 3.50
N TYR A 406 6.30 -16.63 4.04
CA TYR A 406 6.45 -15.41 3.24
C TYR A 406 7.86 -15.18 2.71
N PHE A 407 8.87 -15.87 3.24
CA PHE A 407 10.28 -15.71 2.88
C PHE A 407 10.84 -16.87 2.03
N GLN A 408 9.96 -17.67 1.42
CA GLN A 408 10.36 -18.82 0.60
C GLN A 408 10.72 -18.43 -0.84
N GLN A 409 9.86 -17.63 -1.48
CA GLN A 409 10.03 -17.26 -2.88
C GLN A 409 9.53 -15.85 -3.16
N LEU A 410 10.18 -15.20 -4.12
CA LEU A 410 9.72 -13.97 -4.76
C LEU A 410 9.33 -14.26 -6.21
N THR A 411 8.16 -13.78 -6.63
CA THR A 411 7.65 -14.00 -7.98
C THR A 411 7.38 -12.67 -8.66
N LEU A 412 7.73 -12.60 -9.94
CA LEU A 412 7.34 -11.49 -10.81
C LEU A 412 5.93 -11.74 -11.36
N PRO A 413 5.10 -10.69 -11.49
CA PRO A 413 3.82 -10.84 -12.17
C PRO A 413 4.03 -11.16 -13.66
N ALA A 414 3.22 -12.08 -14.19
CA ALA A 414 3.31 -12.48 -15.60
C ALA A 414 2.96 -11.34 -16.58
N SER A 415 2.20 -10.35 -16.12
CA SER A 415 1.86 -9.14 -16.85
C SER A 415 1.65 -7.99 -15.88
N PHE A 416 2.14 -6.82 -16.25
CA PHE A 416 2.05 -5.64 -15.40
C PHE A 416 1.86 -4.33 -16.18
N ASP A 417 1.77 -4.35 -17.51
CA ASP A 417 1.36 -3.15 -18.26
C ASP A 417 -0.17 -2.93 -18.09
N LEU A 418 -0.53 -1.94 -17.28
CA LEU A 418 -1.91 -1.53 -17.00
C LEU A 418 -2.35 -0.33 -17.85
N THR A 419 -1.54 0.17 -18.78
CA THR A 419 -1.81 1.41 -19.53
C THR A 419 -3.18 1.38 -20.21
N HIS A 420 -3.52 0.26 -20.86
CA HIS A 420 -4.81 0.08 -21.50
C HIS A 420 -5.90 -0.44 -20.54
N ALA A 421 -5.53 -1.21 -19.52
CA ALA A 421 -6.46 -1.72 -18.52
C ALA A 421 -7.10 -0.57 -17.72
N PHE A 422 -6.28 0.38 -17.29
CA PHE A 422 -6.69 1.63 -16.64
C PHE A 422 -7.71 2.40 -17.48
N ARG A 423 -7.34 2.71 -18.74
CA ARG A 423 -8.21 3.43 -19.67
C ARG A 423 -9.52 2.68 -19.94
N PHE A 424 -9.45 1.35 -20.06
CA PHE A 424 -10.63 0.53 -20.28
C PHE A 424 -11.57 0.56 -19.09
N GLY A 425 -11.05 0.43 -17.87
CA GLY A 425 -11.88 0.50 -16.68
C GLY A 425 -12.50 1.87 -16.47
N LEU A 426 -11.87 2.98 -16.91
CA LEU A 426 -12.53 4.30 -16.86
C LEU A 426 -13.78 4.34 -17.73
N ASN A 427 -13.77 3.70 -18.93
CA ASN A 427 -15.00 3.58 -19.72
C ASN A 427 -16.05 2.71 -19.03
N LYS A 428 -15.64 1.65 -18.30
CA LYS A 428 -16.57 0.83 -17.53
C LYS A 428 -17.24 1.65 -16.44
N LEU A 429 -16.45 2.43 -15.71
CA LEU A 429 -16.92 3.31 -14.65
C LEU A 429 -17.90 4.36 -15.21
N GLU A 430 -17.55 4.99 -16.32
CA GLU A 430 -18.44 5.94 -17.00
C GLU A 430 -19.73 5.28 -17.51
N THR A 431 -19.64 4.04 -17.99
CA THR A 431 -20.81 3.27 -18.44
C THR A 431 -21.72 2.92 -17.26
N ALA A 432 -21.16 2.61 -16.10
CA ALA A 432 -21.93 2.40 -14.88
C ALA A 432 -22.67 3.66 -14.45
N VAL A 433 -22.02 4.83 -14.46
CA VAL A 433 -22.67 6.12 -14.17
C VAL A 433 -23.85 6.36 -15.10
N TRP A 434 -23.66 6.09 -16.40
CA TRP A 434 -24.72 6.23 -17.38
C TRP A 434 -25.87 5.23 -17.12
N ALA A 435 -25.57 3.97 -16.81
CA ALA A 435 -26.59 2.97 -16.53
C ALA A 435 -27.40 3.30 -15.26
N GLU A 436 -26.73 3.75 -14.20
CA GLU A 436 -27.37 4.19 -12.96
C GLU A 436 -28.36 5.34 -13.21
N GLN A 437 -27.95 6.32 -14.02
CA GLN A 437 -28.81 7.45 -14.38
C GLN A 437 -30.06 7.04 -15.18
N GLU A 438 -29.94 6.06 -16.08
CA GLU A 438 -31.07 5.65 -16.93
C GLU A 438 -32.00 4.63 -16.25
N LEU A 439 -31.49 3.87 -15.28
CA LEU A 439 -32.23 2.79 -14.61
C LEU A 439 -32.75 3.18 -13.21
N GLY A 440 -32.20 4.22 -12.58
CA GLY A 440 -32.64 4.69 -11.26
C GLY A 440 -32.49 3.64 -10.14
N LEU A 441 -31.44 2.82 -10.20
CA LEU A 441 -31.27 1.67 -9.30
C LEU A 441 -30.86 2.04 -7.87
N GLY A 442 -30.70 3.33 -7.58
CA GLY A 442 -30.14 3.86 -6.33
C GLY A 442 -31.12 4.46 -5.31
N GLU A 443 -32.43 4.37 -5.53
CA GLU A 443 -33.43 4.73 -4.49
C GLU A 443 -33.52 3.66 -3.39
#